data_AF-G5DS73-F1
#
_entry.id   AF-G5DS73-F1
#
_cell.length_a   1.000
_cell.length_b   1.000
_cell.length_c   1.000
_cell.angle_alpha   90.00
_cell.angle_beta   90.00
_cell.angle_gamma   90.00
#
_symmetry.space_group_name_H-M   'P 1'
#
loop_
_entity.id
_entity.type
_entity.pdbx_description
1 polymer ?
#
loop_
_entity_poly.entity_id
_entity_poly.type
_entity_poly.pdbx_seq_one_letter_code
_entity_poly.pdbx_strand_id
1 'polypeptide(L)' 'MNNFTLNDLEFIFMVLKKILDANKSNIKSIKKKECITKVDIKTLMEYSELEMNLKVIIDKIETLINEKNIS' A
#
# COMPACT_ATOMS: atom_id res chain seq x y z
N MET A 1 24.66 12.39 0.55
CA MET A 1 23.47 11.50 0.51
C MET A 1 22.51 12.02 1.55
N ASN A 2 21.30 12.44 1.17
CA ASN A 2 20.26 12.81 2.14
C ASN A 2 19.72 11.50 2.73
N ASN A 3 20.13 11.19 3.95
CA ASN A 3 19.60 10.05 4.69
C ASN A 3 18.20 10.41 5.21
N PHE A 4 17.22 9.54 4.99
CA PHE A 4 15.91 9.66 5.63
C PHE A 4 16.07 9.56 7.15
N THR A 5 15.45 10.48 7.88
CA THR A 5 15.32 10.43 9.34
C THR A 5 14.29 9.36 9.74
N LEU A 6 14.27 8.97 11.02
CA LEU A 6 13.24 8.06 11.53
C LEU A 6 11.84 8.63 11.29
N ASN A 7 11.63 9.92 11.58
CA ASN A 7 10.36 10.62 11.37
C ASN A 7 9.93 10.59 9.90
N ASP A 8 10.88 10.71 8.95
CA ASP A 8 10.55 10.62 7.52
C ASP A 8 10.06 9.21 7.16
N LEU A 9 10.71 8.17 7.69
CA LEU A 9 10.31 6.79 7.44
C LEU A 9 8.94 6.48 8.06
N GLU A 10 8.68 6.92 9.29
CA GLU A 10 7.37 6.77 9.94
C GLU A 10 6.27 7.51 9.18
N PHE A 11 6.56 8.71 8.68
CA PHE A 11 5.63 9.47 7.83
C PHE A 11 5.32 8.71 6.53
N ILE A 12 6.36 8.24 5.83
CA ILE A 12 6.20 7.44 4.60
C ILE A 12 5.39 6.18 4.88
N PHE A 13 5.71 5.44 5.95
CA PHE A 13 4.99 4.24 6.37
C PHE A 13 3.50 4.52 6.58
N MET A 14 3.17 5.58 7.33
CA MET A 14 1.79 6.00 7.57
C MET A 14 1.06 6.33 6.26
N VAL A 15 1.69 7.08 5.35
CA VAL A 15 1.11 7.43 4.05
C VAL A 15 0.84 6.18 3.22
N LEU A 16 1.80 5.25 3.14
CA LEU A 16 1.65 4.00 2.40
C LEU A 16 0.50 3.14 2.95
N LYS A 17 0.35 3.05 4.28
CA LYS A 17 -0.78 2.34 4.90
C LYS A 17 -2.13 2.96 4.51
N LYS A 18 -2.24 4.30 4.51
CA LYS A 18 -3.46 4.99 4.08
C LYS A 18 -3.79 4.72 2.61
N ILE A 19 -2.80 4.71 1.73
CA ILE A 19 -2.98 4.36 0.31
C ILE A 19 -3.43 2.90 0.18
N LEU A 20 -2.82 1.98 0.92
CA LEU A 20 -3.19 0.56 0.93
C LEU A 20 -4.65 0.35 1.37
N ASP A 21 -5.09 1.07 2.41
CA ASP A 21 -6.47 0.96 2.90
C ASP A 21 -7.49 1.54 1.90
N ALA A 22 -7.16 2.65 1.25
CA ALA A 22 -7.97 3.19 0.16
C ALA A 22 -8.08 2.19 -1.01
N ASN A 23 -6.97 1.55 -1.40
CA ASN A 23 -6.94 0.55 -2.45
C ASN A 23 -7.81 -0.68 -2.09
N LYS A 24 -7.73 -1.18 -0.85
CA LYS A 24 -8.61 -2.26 -0.36
C LYS A 24 -10.09 -1.86 -0.40
N SER A 25 -10.40 -0.60 -0.11
CA SER A 25 -11.77 -0.08 -0.21
C SER A 25 -12.28 -0.11 -1.66
N ASN A 26 -11.44 0.30 -2.62
CA ASN A 26 -11.77 0.25 -4.05
C ASN A 26 -12.03 -1.18 -4.53
N ILE A 27 -11.18 -2.13 -4.15
CA ILE A 27 -11.37 -3.57 -4.43
C ILE A 27 -12.70 -4.06 -3.87
N LYS A 28 -13.01 -3.74 -2.60
CA LYS A 28 -14.28 -4.11 -1.96
C LYS A 28 -15.49 -3.50 -2.67
N SER A 29 -15.38 -2.26 -3.14
CA SER A 29 -16.44 -1.55 -3.87
C SER A 29 -16.77 -2.26 -5.20
N ILE A 30 -15.75 -2.61 -5.98
CA ILE A 30 -15.93 -3.34 -7.25
C ILE A 30 -16.56 -4.71 -7.01
N LYS A 31 -16.10 -5.45 -6.00
CA LYS A 31 -16.62 -6.79 -5.64
C LYS A 31 -18.08 -6.80 -5.17
N LYS A 32 -18.63 -5.64 -4.78
CA LYS A 32 -20.03 -5.49 -4.34
C LYS A 32 -20.99 -5.14 -5.47
N LYS A 33 -20.50 -4.89 -6.69
CA LYS A 33 -21.38 -4.60 -7.84
C LYS A 33 -22.24 -5.83 -8.15
N GLU A 34 -23.52 -5.62 -8.41
CA GLU A 34 -24.47 -6.69 -8.81
C GLU A 34 -24.08 -7.34 -10.14
N CYS A 35 -23.51 -6.55 -11.06
CA CYS A 35 -22.99 -7.01 -12.34
C CYS A 35 -21.55 -6.53 -12.51
N ILE A 36 -20.64 -7.46 -12.83
CA ILE A 36 -19.22 -7.19 -13.06
C ILE A 36 -18.93 -7.15 -14.56
N THR A 37 -18.36 -6.04 -15.02
CA THR A 37 -17.96 -5.85 -16.42
C THR A 37 -16.51 -6.28 -16.68
N LYS A 38 -16.12 -6.39 -17.96
CA LYS A 38 -14.70 -6.60 -18.33
C LYS A 38 -13.78 -5.48 -17.83
N VAL A 39 -14.28 -4.25 -17.79
CA VAL A 39 -13.53 -3.10 -17.26
C VAL A 39 -13.30 -3.26 -15.76
N ASP A 40 -14.33 -3.68 -15.02
CA ASP A 40 -14.22 -3.96 -13.58
C ASP A 40 -13.18 -5.03 -13.27
N ILE A 41 -13.12 -6.10 -14.07
CA ILE A 41 -12.11 -7.15 -13.93
C ILE A 41 -10.70 -6.57 -14.14
N LYS A 42 -10.51 -5.78 -15.19
CA LYS A 42 -9.21 -5.14 -15.47
C LYS A 42 -8.80 -4.23 -14.30
N THR A 43 -9.69 -3.37 -13.84
CA THR A 43 -9.42 -2.48 -12.70
C THR A 43 -9.17 -3.26 -11.40
N LEU A 44 -9.85 -4.40 -11.20
CA LEU A 44 -9.61 -5.28 -10.05
C LEU A 44 -8.20 -5.89 -10.09
N MET A 45 -7.72 -6.28 -11.27
CA MET A 45 -6.36 -6.78 -11.45
C MET A 45 -5.32 -5.70 -11.13
N GLU A 46 -5.50 -4.48 -11.66
CA GLU A 46 -4.63 -3.33 -11.40
C GLU A 46 -4.57 -2.99 -9.90
N TYR A 47 -5.72 -2.96 -9.21
CA TYR A 47 -5.74 -2.73 -7.77
C TYR A 47 -5.13 -3.88 -6.97
N SER A 48 -5.27 -5.13 -7.41
CA SER A 48 -4.67 -6.28 -6.73
C SER A 48 -3.14 -6.26 -6.86
N GLU A 49 -2.62 -5.89 -8.03
CA GLU A 49 -1.19 -5.69 -8.25
C GLU A 49 -0.64 -4.54 -7.39
N LEU A 50 -1.35 -3.41 -7.35
CA LEU A 50 -1.00 -2.29 -6.47
C LEU A 50 -1.00 -2.71 -4.99
N GLU A 51 -1.97 -3.53 -4.55
CA GLU A 51 -2.02 -4.03 -3.17
C GLU A 51 -0.76 -4.83 -2.81
N MET A 52 -0.32 -5.71 -3.72
CA MET A 52 0.88 -6.53 -3.53
C MET A 52 2.15 -5.67 -3.48
N ASN A 53 2.28 -4.72 -4.40
CA ASN A 53 3.43 -3.80 -4.45
C ASN A 53 3.51 -2.93 -3.18
N LEU A 54 2.37 -2.40 -2.71
CA LEU A 54 2.33 -1.61 -1.49
C LEU A 54 2.74 -2.43 -0.27
N LYS A 55 2.28 -3.69 -0.13
CA LYS A 55 2.70 -4.57 0.97
C LYS A 55 4.21 -4.76 1.00
N VAL A 56 4.81 -5.09 -0.14
CA VAL A 56 6.27 -5.29 -0.24
C VAL A 56 7.05 -4.03 0.15
N ILE A 57 6.59 -2.84 -0.28
CA ILE A 57 7.26 -1.58 0.07
C ILE A 57 7.08 -1.27 1.56
N ILE A 58 5.87 -1.45 2.09
CA ILE A 58 5.57 -1.22 3.52
C ILE A 58 6.44 -2.11 4.41
N ASP A 59 6.57 -3.39 4.09
CA ASP A 59 7.40 -4.33 4.86
C ASP A 59 8.88 -3.92 4.84
N LYS A 60 9.37 -3.39 3.71
CA LYS A 60 10.74 -2.85 3.62
C LYS A 60 10.92 -1.58 4.46
N ILE A 61 9.96 -0.67 4.45
CA ILE A 61 10.02 0.54 5.29
C ILE A 61 9.94 0.17 6.77
N GLU A 62 9.10 -0.78 7.15
CA GLU A 62 9.01 -1.29 8.53
C GLU A 62 10.35 -1.88 8.99
N THR A 63 11.01 -2.64 8.13
CA THR A 63 12.37 -3.16 8.39
C THR A 63 13.36 -2.01 8.65
N LEU A 64 13.36 -0.98 7.80
CA LEU A 64 14.26 0.18 7.96
C LEU A 64 13.97 0.99 9.23
N ILE A 65 12.71 1.11 9.64
CA ILE A 65 12.31 1.74 10.90
C ILE A 65 12.86 0.95 12.08
N ASN A 66 12.68 -0.38 12.07
CA ASN A 66 13.15 -1.27 13.12
C ASN A 66 14.67 -1.26 13.26
N GLU A 67 15.41 -1.26 12.14
CA GLU A 67 16.86 -1.14 12.13
C GLU A 67 17.35 0.19 12.73
N LYS A 68 16.64 1.29 12.48
CA LYS A 68 16.98 2.61 13.06
C LYS A 68 16.59 2.77 14.53
N ASN A 69 15.56 2.08 15.00
CA ASN A 69 15.14 2.12 16.41
C ASN A 69 16.07 1.36 17.36
N ILE A 70 16.88 0.43 16.83
CA ILE A 70 17.85 -0.36 17.61
C ILE A 70 19.23 0.34 17.68
N SER A 71 19.51 1.27 16.75
CA SER A 71 20.76 2.04 16.65
C SER A 71 20.78 3.29 17.53
#